data_AF-A0A2S9MNJ6-F1
#
_entry.id   AF-A0A2S9MNJ6-F1
#
_cell.length_a   1.000
_cell.length_b   1.000
_cell.length_c   1.000
_cell.angle_alpha   90.00
_cell.angle_beta   90.00
_cell.angle_gamma   90.00
#
_symmetry.space_group_name_H-M   'P 1'
#
loop_
_entity.id
_entity.type
_entity.pdbx_description
1 polymer ?
#
loop_
_entity_poly.entity_id
_entity_poly.type
_entity_poly.pdbx_seq_one_letter_code
_entity_poly.pdbx_strand_id
1 'polypeptide(L)'
;MLYSDAQKDKLVHDARLKSEFSISRKALVRHGDAFGTIDRVLLVKDKGRFFYRVYVRDGSDTPQTYWIMLFDARTGKVAGNARVDELAYWRQRDDDSRRATDRRPHE
;
A
#
# COMPACT_ATOMS: atom_id res chain seq x y z
N MET A 1 -6.16 2.13 -11.48
CA MET A 1 -7.46 2.25 -10.75
C MET A 1 -7.22 1.90 -9.29
N LEU A 2 -7.80 2.64 -8.34
CA LEU A 2 -7.71 2.39 -6.89
C LEU A 2 -9.07 1.90 -6.39
N TYR A 3 -9.05 0.92 -5.48
CA TYR A 3 -10.24 0.37 -4.84
C TYR A 3 -10.44 0.96 -3.45
N SER A 4 -11.69 1.22 -3.09
CA SER A 4 -12.07 1.57 -1.71
C SER A 4 -11.90 0.37 -0.78
N ASP A 5 -11.87 0.59 0.53
CA ASP A 5 -11.70 -0.47 1.52
C ASP A 5 -12.82 -1.52 1.44
N ALA A 6 -14.07 -1.09 1.18
CA ALA A 6 -15.20 -2.01 0.98
C ALA A 6 -15.11 -2.84 -0.32
N GLN A 7 -14.56 -2.26 -1.40
CA GLN A 7 -14.34 -2.99 -2.66
C GLN A 7 -13.18 -3.98 -2.57
N LYS A 8 -12.20 -3.66 -1.72
CA LYS A 8 -10.97 -4.41 -1.53
C LYS A 8 -11.25 -5.81 -1.02
N ASP A 9 -12.07 -5.96 0.01
CA ASP A 9 -12.32 -7.28 0.63
C ASP A 9 -13.01 -8.26 -0.33
N LYS A 10 -14.06 -7.79 -1.03
CA LYS A 10 -14.75 -8.59 -2.05
C LYS A 10 -13.80 -9.01 -3.16
N LEU A 11 -12.99 -8.07 -3.67
CA LEU A 11 -12.03 -8.35 -4.73
C LEU A 11 -10.91 -9.30 -4.28
N VAL A 12 -10.44 -9.17 -3.04
CA VAL A 12 -9.42 -10.06 -2.46
C VAL A 12 -9.94 -11.49 -2.42
N HIS A 13 -11.19 -11.67 -1.99
CA HIS A 13 -11.83 -12.98 -1.98
C HIS A 13 -12.02 -13.53 -3.40
N ASP A 14 -12.69 -12.79 -4.27
CA ASP A 14 -13.08 -13.24 -5.61
C ASP A 14 -11.88 -13.53 -6.52
N ALA A 15 -10.83 -12.71 -6.44
CA ALA A 15 -9.62 -12.86 -7.24
C ALA A 15 -8.50 -13.67 -6.54
N ARG A 16 -8.80 -14.25 -5.36
CA ARG A 16 -7.86 -15.05 -4.53
C ARG A 16 -6.53 -14.32 -4.28
N LEU A 17 -6.61 -13.04 -3.94
CA LEU A 17 -5.45 -12.20 -3.66
C LEU A 17 -4.95 -12.45 -2.23
N LYS A 18 -3.71 -12.06 -1.94
CA LYS A 18 -3.21 -11.99 -0.57
C LYS A 18 -3.97 -10.93 0.20
N SER A 19 -4.30 -11.21 1.46
CA SER A 19 -4.94 -10.22 2.33
C SER A 19 -4.02 -9.04 2.60
N GLU A 20 -4.61 -7.88 2.86
CA GLU A 20 -3.88 -6.69 3.29
C GLU A 20 -2.99 -7.00 4.50
N PHE A 21 -3.52 -7.69 5.51
CA PHE A 21 -2.76 -8.09 6.70
C PHE A 21 -1.46 -8.83 6.36
N SER A 22 -1.52 -9.78 5.41
CA SER A 22 -0.34 -10.52 4.98
C SER A 22 0.70 -9.63 4.30
N ILE A 23 0.25 -8.60 3.57
CA ILE A 23 1.13 -7.66 2.88
C ILE A 23 1.73 -6.65 3.87
N SER A 24 0.93 -6.13 4.80
CA SER A 24 1.37 -5.23 5.86
C SER A 24 2.48 -5.87 6.68
N ARG A 25 2.31 -7.12 7.12
CA ARG A 25 3.37 -7.86 7.83
C ARG A 25 4.64 -7.98 7.00
N LYS A 26 4.54 -8.29 5.71
CA LYS A 26 5.71 -8.38 4.82
C LYS A 26 6.42 -7.05 4.63
N ALA A 27 5.68 -5.94 4.58
CA ALA A 27 6.25 -4.60 4.47
C ALA A 27 7.05 -4.23 5.72
N LEU A 28 6.50 -4.52 6.91
CA LEU A 28 7.20 -4.29 8.18
C LEU A 28 8.45 -5.16 8.32
N VAL A 29 8.36 -6.47 8.00
CA VAL A 29 9.52 -7.38 8.05
C VAL A 29 10.65 -6.88 7.16
N ARG A 30 10.31 -6.34 5.98
CA ARG A 30 11.30 -5.82 5.04
C ARG A 30 12.00 -4.56 5.56
N HIS A 31 11.30 -3.76 6.37
CA HIS A 31 11.78 -2.53 7.00
C HIS A 31 12.36 -2.73 8.41
N GLY A 32 12.38 -3.96 8.93
CA GLY A 32 13.04 -4.27 10.20
C GLY A 32 12.11 -4.30 11.43
N ASP A 33 10.80 -4.50 11.25
CA ASP A 33 9.72 -4.81 12.22
C ASP A 33 9.56 -3.94 13.49
N ALA A 34 10.61 -3.38 14.07
CA ALA A 34 10.59 -2.74 15.39
C ALA A 34 10.14 -1.27 15.36
N PHE A 35 10.40 -0.54 14.26
CA PHE A 35 10.14 0.91 14.18
C PHE A 35 9.40 1.36 12.92
N GLY A 36 9.04 0.41 12.05
CA GLY A 36 8.23 0.68 10.86
C GLY A 36 6.76 0.91 11.22
N THR A 37 6.20 2.02 10.77
CA THR A 37 4.76 2.33 10.86
C THR A 37 4.15 2.31 9.48
N ILE A 38 3.06 1.56 9.30
CA ILE A 38 2.29 1.60 8.05
C ILE A 38 1.23 2.70 8.17
N ASP A 39 1.37 3.76 7.39
CA ASP A 39 0.42 4.88 7.41
C ASP A 39 -0.78 4.64 6.47
N ARG A 40 -0.62 3.78 5.45
CA ARG A 40 -1.69 3.42 4.49
C ARG A 40 -1.35 2.19 3.65
N VAL A 41 -2.37 1.40 3.30
CA VAL A 41 -2.29 0.35 2.30
C VAL A 41 -3.43 0.47 1.29
N LEU A 42 -3.09 0.47 0.00
CA LEU A 42 -4.06 0.66 -1.08
C LEU A 42 -3.95 -0.47 -2.09
N LEU A 43 -5.10 -0.94 -2.59
CA LEU A 43 -5.13 -1.90 -3.70
C LEU A 43 -5.26 -1.14 -5.02
N VAL A 44 -4.28 -1.34 -5.89
CA VAL A 44 -4.14 -0.67 -7.18
C VAL A 44 -4.26 -1.70 -8.29
N LYS A 45 -5.11 -1.44 -9.29
CA LYS A 45 -5.10 -2.15 -10.57
C LYS A 45 -4.32 -1.37 -11.61
N ASP A 46 -3.29 -2.01 -12.15
CA ASP A 46 -2.46 -1.51 -13.25
C ASP A 46 -2.33 -2.59 -14.33
N LYS A 47 -2.62 -2.24 -15.59
CA LYS A 47 -2.55 -3.14 -16.76
C LYS A 47 -3.16 -4.55 -16.53
N GLY A 48 -4.31 -4.60 -15.84
CA GLY A 48 -5.01 -5.87 -15.54
C GLY A 48 -4.46 -6.67 -14.35
N ARG A 49 -3.37 -6.22 -13.72
CA ARG A 49 -2.78 -6.81 -12.51
C ARG A 49 -3.13 -6.00 -11.28
N PHE A 50 -3.16 -6.67 -10.13
CA PHE A 50 -3.43 -6.05 -8.85
C PHE A 50 -2.15 -5.95 -8.03
N PHE A 51 -1.96 -4.79 -7.40
CA PHE A 51 -0.82 -4.49 -6.55
C PHE A 51 -1.27 -3.82 -5.27
N TYR A 52 -0.61 -4.14 -4.17
CA TYR A 52 -0.71 -3.36 -2.95
C TYR A 52 0.37 -2.29 -2.94
N ARG A 53 -0.05 -1.03 -2.86
CA ARG A 53 0.84 0.09 -2.55
C ARG A 53 0.80 0.32 -1.04
N VAL A 54 1.95 0.23 -0.40
CA VAL A 54 2.10 0.34 1.06
C VAL A 54 2.98 1.54 1.37
N TYR A 55 2.49 2.41 2.24
CA TYR A 55 3.18 3.59 2.73
C TYR A 55 3.75 3.27 4.11
N VAL A 56 5.08 3.24 4.20
CA VAL A 56 5.81 2.91 5.42
C VAL A 56 6.68 4.09 5.84
N ARG A 57 6.57 4.47 7.10
CA ARG A 57 7.45 5.43 7.75
C ARG A 57 8.31 4.71 8.77
N ASP A 58 9.60 4.91 8.71
CA ASP A 58 10.56 4.30 9.64
C ASP A 58 11.08 5.38 10.59
N GLY A 59 10.74 5.21 11.87
CA GLY A 59 11.12 6.12 12.95
C GLY A 59 12.41 5.74 13.68
N SER A 60 13.10 4.67 13.26
CA SER A 60 14.36 4.24 13.90
C SER A 60 15.50 5.23 13.69
N ASP A 61 15.51 5.92 12.55
CA ASP A 61 16.52 6.91 12.18
C ASP A 61 15.98 8.34 12.33
N THR A 62 16.87 9.28 12.71
CA THR A 62 16.61 10.72 12.62
C THR A 62 17.56 11.33 11.58
N PRO A 63 17.06 11.95 10.49
CA PRO A 63 15.64 12.13 10.15
C PRO A 63 14.94 10.82 9.76
N GLN A 64 13.62 10.76 10.01
CA GLN A 64 12.77 9.61 9.64
C GLN A 64 12.88 9.31 8.15
N THR A 65 12.73 8.04 7.78
CA THR A 65 12.74 7.64 6.37
C THR A 65 11.35 7.21 5.90
N TYR A 66 11.02 7.57 4.67
CA TYR A 66 9.69 7.39 4.10
C TYR A 66 9.77 6.52 2.86
N TRP A 67 8.92 5.50 2.81
CA TRP A 67 9.00 4.43 1.82
C TRP A 67 7.65 4.14 1.20
N ILE A 68 7.65 4.02 -0.12
CA ILE A 68 6.49 3.57 -0.90
C ILE A 68 6.85 2.22 -1.51
N MET A 69 6.21 1.17 -1.01
CA MET A 69 6.41 -0.19 -1.47
C MET A 69 5.25 -0.61 -2.37
N LEU A 70 5.56 -1.42 -3.38
CA LEU A 70 4.59 -2.03 -4.26
C LEU A 70 4.74 -3.56 -4.18
N PHE A 71 3.67 -4.25 -3.83
CA PHE A 71 3.61 -5.71 -3.78
C PHE A 71 2.64 -6.22 -4.83
N ASP A 72 3.00 -7.25 -5.57
CA ASP A 72 2.06 -7.97 -6.42
C ASP A 72 1.00 -8.64 -5.54
N ALA A 73 -0.28 -8.33 -5.75
CA ALA A 73 -1.35 -8.76 -4.85
C ALA A 73 -1.63 -10.26 -4.91
N ARG A 74 -1.25 -10.94 -6.00
CA ARG A 74 -1.46 -12.39 -6.15
C ARG A 74 -0.36 -13.19 -5.47
N THR A 75 0.89 -12.79 -5.67
CA THR A 75 2.08 -13.50 -5.16
C THR A 75 2.55 -12.98 -3.82
N GLY A 76 2.23 -11.73 -3.48
CA GLY A 76 2.77 -11.00 -2.34
C GLY A 76 4.28 -10.77 -2.43
N LYS A 77 4.86 -10.79 -3.64
CA LYS A 77 6.27 -10.44 -3.89
C LYS A 77 6.40 -8.94 -4.10
N VAL A 78 7.54 -8.37 -3.70
CA VAL A 78 7.86 -6.96 -3.94
C VAL A 78 8.02 -6.75 -5.46
N ALA A 79 7.24 -5.83 -6.00
CA ALA A 79 7.33 -5.35 -7.37
C ALA A 79 8.05 -4.00 -7.45
N GLY A 80 8.09 -3.24 -6.36
CA GLY A 80 8.81 -1.97 -6.25
C GLY A 80 9.04 -1.59 -4.79
N ASN A 81 10.14 -0.91 -4.53
CA ASN A 81 10.46 -0.38 -3.21
C ASN A 81 11.28 0.91 -3.38
N ALA A 82 10.71 2.04 -3.02
CA ALA A 82 11.34 3.33 -3.20
C ALA A 82 11.35 4.12 -1.90
N ARG A 83 12.52 4.62 -1.53
CA ARG A 83 12.66 5.70 -0.54
C ARG A 83 12.28 7.00 -1.22
N VAL A 84 11.50 7.82 -0.53
CA VAL A 84 11.01 9.10 -1.02
C VAL A 84 11.22 10.18 0.03
N ASP A 85 11.26 11.43 -0.41
CA ASP A 85 11.24 12.58 0.49
C ASP A 85 9.90 12.69 1.22
N GLU A 86 9.92 13.23 2.44
CA GLU A 86 8.74 13.37 3.29
C GLU A 86 7.58 14.11 2.61
N LEU A 87 7.86 15.26 1.97
CA LEU A 87 6.83 16.06 1.32
C LEU A 87 6.18 15.29 0.16
N ALA A 88 6.97 14.56 -0.62
CA ALA A 88 6.48 13.75 -1.72
C ALA A 88 5.65 12.56 -1.20
N TYR A 89 6.10 11.94 -0.10
CA TYR A 89 5.40 10.83 0.56
C TYR A 89 3.99 11.23 0.99
N TRP A 90 3.85 12.29 1.79
CA TRP A 90 2.55 12.71 2.31
C TRP A 90 1.61 13.14 1.20
N ARG A 91 2.10 13.93 0.25
CA ARG A 91 1.32 14.36 -0.92
C ARG A 91 0.76 13.16 -1.69
N GLN A 92 1.61 12.17 -1.98
CA GLN A 92 1.18 11.00 -2.76
C GLN A 92 0.22 10.10 -1.98
N ARG A 93 0.48 9.88 -0.67
CA ARG A 93 -0.40 9.10 0.22
C ARG A 93 -1.80 9.71 0.29
N ASP A 94 -1.88 11.02 0.47
CA ASP A 94 -3.15 11.72 0.65
C ASP A 94 -3.93 11.81 -0.66
N ASP A 95 -3.25 12.05 -1.79
CA ASP A 95 -3.86 12.02 -3.13
C ASP A 95 -4.41 10.62 -3.47
N ASP A 96 -3.65 9.57 -3.19
CA ASP A 96 -4.13 8.19 -3.38
C ASP A 96 -5.29 7.85 -2.44
N SER A 97 -5.23 8.29 -1.18
CA SER A 97 -6.29 8.05 -0.20
C SER A 97 -7.59 8.75 -0.61
N ARG A 98 -7.50 9.98 -1.10
CA ARG A 98 -8.64 10.71 -1.66
C ARG A 98 -9.23 9.97 -2.85
N ARG A 99 -8.40 9.53 -3.81
CA ARG A 99 -8.84 8.77 -4.99
C ARG A 99 -9.45 7.41 -4.67
N ALA A 100 -9.05 6.77 -3.57
CA ALA A 100 -9.64 5.52 -3.10
C ALA A 100 -10.99 5.73 -2.39
N THR A 101 -11.18 6.87 -1.74
CA THR A 101 -12.43 7.22 -1.04
C THR A 101 -13.47 7.86 -1.97
N ASP A 102 -13.05 8.69 -2.93
CA ASP A 102 -13.95 9.43 -3.83
C ASP A 102 -14.67 8.52 -4.83
N ARG A 103 -14.17 7.30 -5.07
CA ARG A 103 -14.89 6.28 -5.84
C ARG A 103 -15.97 5.63 -4.99
N ARG A 104 -17.09 6.34 -4.80
CA ARG A 104 -18.34 5.73 -4.32
C ARG A 104 -18.82 4.64 -5.31
N PRO A 105 -19.52 3.60 -4.83
CA PRO A 105 -19.81 2.38 -5.58
C PRO A 105 -21.00 2.50 -6.55
N HIS A 106 -21.26 3.68 -7.11
CA HIS A 106 -22.36 3.89 -8.05
C HIS A 106 -21.84 4.43 -9.37
N GLU A 107 -21.51 3.50 -10.26
CA GLU A 107 -21.81 3.53 -11.70
C GLU A 107 -21.77 2.09 -12.23
#